data_AF-A0A939W6Q7-F1
#
_entry.id   AF-A0A939W6Q7-F1
#
_cell.length_a   1.000
_cell.length_b   1.000
_cell.length_c   1.000
_cell.angle_alpha   90.00
_cell.angle_beta   90.00
_cell.angle_gamma   90.00
#
_symmetry.space_group_name_H-M   'P 1'
#
loop_
_entity.id
_entity.type
_entity.pdbx_description
1 polymer ?
#
loop_
_entity_poly.entity_id
_entity_poly.type
_entity_poly.pdbx_seq_one_letter_code
_entity_poly.pdbx_strand_id
1 'polypeptide(L)'
;IVGTRVGSTAALVPLTTFIAPYLARLIENALLEVDNGIIEAAQSMGATTLQTIFKFVLPESCGGIILGITTGTVGLLGATAMAGAVGGGGVGDLALTYGYQRFNTPLMTSTVIILIIFVQLIQAIGSRAAKKNGK
;
A
#
# COMPACT_ATOMS: atom_id res chain seq x y z
N ILE A 1 -17.43 -18.45 -4.06
CA ILE A 1 -16.26 -18.02 -4.85
C ILE A 1 -15.00 -18.80 -4.46
N VAL A 2 -14.60 -18.85 -3.18
CA VAL A 2 -13.36 -19.57 -2.77
C VAL A 2 -13.59 -20.98 -2.21
N GLY A 3 -14.83 -21.35 -1.87
CA GLY A 3 -15.17 -22.70 -1.39
C GLY A 3 -14.76 -22.99 0.06
N THR A 4 -13.95 -22.13 0.68
CA THR A 4 -13.57 -22.19 2.10
C THR A 4 -14.07 -20.96 2.87
N ARG A 5 -14.37 -21.14 4.16
CA ARG A 5 -14.85 -20.06 5.07
C ARG A 5 -13.74 -19.47 5.94
N VAL A 6 -12.59 -20.14 6.04
CA VAL A 6 -11.49 -19.85 6.97
C VAL A 6 -10.17 -20.09 6.24
N GLY A 7 -9.15 -19.31 6.59
CA GLY A 7 -7.80 -19.42 6.05
C GLY A 7 -7.41 -18.27 5.11
N SER A 8 -6.10 -18.17 4.84
CA SER A 8 -5.50 -17.11 4.02
C SER A 8 -6.11 -17.01 2.62
N THR A 9 -6.43 -18.15 2.01
CA THR A 9 -7.07 -18.19 0.69
C THR A 9 -8.46 -17.57 0.69
N ALA A 10 -9.24 -17.77 1.77
CA ALA A 10 -10.58 -17.18 1.90
C ALA A 10 -10.51 -15.66 2.12
N ALA A 11 -9.49 -15.17 2.84
CA ALA A 11 -9.28 -13.75 3.11
C ALA A 11 -8.73 -12.98 1.89
N LEU A 12 -8.01 -13.64 0.98
CA LEU A 12 -7.41 -12.99 -0.20
C LEU A 12 -8.42 -12.26 -1.09
N VAL A 13 -9.58 -12.88 -1.36
CA VAL A 13 -10.60 -12.30 -2.25
C VAL A 13 -11.15 -10.97 -1.70
N PRO A 14 -11.71 -10.90 -0.47
CA PRO A 14 -12.21 -9.64 0.06
C PRO A 14 -11.10 -8.60 0.25
N LEU A 15 -9.88 -9.01 0.62
CA LEU A 15 -8.74 -8.08 0.73
C LEU A 15 -8.36 -7.47 -0.63
N THR A 16 -8.41 -8.27 -1.69
CA THR A 16 -8.13 -7.79 -3.06
C THR A 16 -9.21 -6.81 -3.54
N THR A 17 -10.49 -7.13 -3.28
CA THR A 17 -11.61 -6.23 -3.60
C THR A 17 -11.55 -4.94 -2.79
N PHE A 18 -11.09 -5.00 -1.54
CA PHE A 18 -10.88 -3.82 -0.68
C PHE A 18 -9.75 -2.93 -1.20
N ILE A 19 -8.61 -3.52 -1.58
CA ILE A 19 -7.43 -2.72 -1.91
C ILE A 19 -7.48 -2.10 -3.30
N ALA A 20 -8.18 -2.71 -4.25
CA ALA A 20 -8.28 -2.20 -5.62
C ALA A 20 -8.75 -0.72 -5.71
N PRO A 21 -9.92 -0.33 -5.17
CA PRO A 21 -10.35 1.07 -5.21
C PRO A 21 -9.48 2.00 -4.36
N TYR A 22 -8.88 1.49 -3.28
CA TYR A 22 -7.98 2.28 -2.44
C TYR A 22 -6.68 2.63 -3.17
N LEU A 23 -6.04 1.66 -3.83
CA LEU A 23 -4.85 1.89 -4.66
C LEU A 23 -5.16 2.76 -5.87
N ALA A 24 -6.31 2.56 -6.53
CA ALA A 24 -6.72 3.42 -7.64
C ALA A 24 -6.76 4.89 -7.22
N ARG A 25 -7.33 5.19 -6.06
CA ARG A 25 -7.41 6.56 -5.52
C ARG A 25 -6.04 7.13 -5.12
N LEU A 26 -5.13 6.30 -4.61
CA LEU A 26 -3.76 6.73 -4.30
C LEU A 26 -2.98 7.08 -5.57
N ILE A 27 -3.13 6.28 -6.62
CA ILE A 27 -2.49 6.55 -7.92
C ILE A 27 -3.11 7.79 -8.56
N GLU A 28 -4.44 7.94 -8.51
CA GLU A 28 -5.13 9.13 -9.01
C GLU A 28 -4.61 10.41 -8.34
N ASN A 29 -4.50 10.43 -7.01
CA ASN A 29 -3.94 11.57 -6.28
C ASN A 29 -2.50 11.88 -6.72
N ALA A 30 -1.66 10.86 -6.92
CA ALA A 30 -0.29 11.06 -7.38
C ALA A 30 -0.21 11.63 -8.81
N LEU A 31 -1.17 11.29 -9.67
CA LEU A 31 -1.28 11.87 -11.02
C LEU A 31 -1.77 13.32 -10.98
N LEU A 32 -2.70 13.65 -10.05
CA LEU A 32 -3.23 14.99 -9.87
C LEU A 32 -2.24 15.97 -9.19
N GLU A 33 -1.21 15.46 -8.53
CA GLU A 33 -0.12 16.27 -7.98
C GLU A 33 0.84 16.83 -9.04
N VAL A 34 0.77 16.35 -10.29
CA VAL A 34 1.62 16.84 -11.38
C VAL A 34 1.23 18.28 -11.74
N ASP A 35 2.23 19.16 -11.80
CA ASP A 35 2.03 20.58 -12.11
C ASP A 35 1.43 20.76 -13.52
N ASN A 36 0.41 21.61 -13.62
CA ASN A 36 -0.23 21.94 -14.90
C ASN A 36 0.78 22.54 -15.90
N GLY A 37 1.83 23.21 -15.44
CA GLY A 37 2.91 23.74 -16.28
C GLY A 37 3.65 22.67 -17.08
N ILE A 38 3.76 21.43 -16.56
CA ILE A 38 4.35 20.30 -17.30
C ILE A 38 3.41 19.86 -18.44
N ILE A 39 2.10 19.89 -18.19
CA ILE A 39 1.08 19.55 -19.19
C ILE A 39 1.04 20.63 -20.29
N GLU A 40 1.09 21.91 -19.92
CA GLU A 40 1.15 23.04 -20.85
C GLU A 40 2.44 23.04 -21.68
N ALA A 41 3.58 22.69 -21.08
CA ALA A 41 4.85 22.54 -21.79
C ALA A 41 4.79 21.37 -22.80
N ALA A 42 4.22 20.23 -22.41
CA ALA A 42 4.03 19.10 -23.31
C ALA A 42 3.12 19.45 -24.50
N GLN A 43 2.02 20.18 -24.26
CA GLN A 43 1.12 20.66 -25.32
C GLN A 43 1.82 21.67 -26.24
N SER A 44 2.63 22.57 -25.69
CA SER A 44 3.42 23.54 -26.46
C SER A 44 4.47 22.88 -27.35
N MET A 45 4.97 21.70 -26.96
CA MET A 45 5.85 20.85 -27.78
C MET A 45 5.10 20.03 -28.84
N GLY A 46 3.78 20.15 -28.94
CA GLY A 46 2.96 19.40 -29.89
C GLY A 46 2.77 17.92 -29.51
N ALA A 47 2.96 17.56 -28.24
CA ALA A 47 2.75 16.20 -27.78
C ALA A 47 1.27 15.80 -27.88
N THR A 48 1.01 14.59 -28.36
CA THR A 48 -0.35 14.02 -28.35
C THR A 48 -0.76 13.62 -26.93
N THR A 49 -2.06 13.52 -26.64
CA THR A 49 -2.56 13.18 -25.29
C THR A 49 -1.93 11.92 -24.70
N LEU A 50 -1.74 10.87 -25.51
CA LEU A 50 -1.06 9.65 -25.08
C LEU A 50 0.42 9.88 -24.77
N GLN A 51 1.10 10.73 -25.55
CA GLN A 51 2.48 11.11 -25.25
C GLN A 51 2.56 11.93 -23.97
N THR A 52 1.63 12.86 -23.73
CA THR A 52 1.55 13.62 -22.46
C THR A 52 1.45 12.69 -21.26
N ILE A 53 0.55 11.70 -21.30
CA ILE A 53 0.37 10.75 -20.20
C ILE A 53 1.63 9.91 -19.99
N PHE A 54 2.09 9.19 -21.02
CA PHE A 54 3.16 8.20 -20.86
C PHE A 54 4.57 8.79 -20.75
N LYS A 55 4.83 9.96 -21.36
CA LYS A 55 6.17 10.57 -21.40
C LYS A 55 6.37 11.74 -20.43
N PHE A 56 5.31 12.35 -19.92
CA PHE A 56 5.42 13.51 -19.02
C PHE A 56 4.77 13.21 -17.67
N VAL A 57 3.46 12.93 -17.64
CA VAL A 57 2.73 12.74 -16.38
C VAL A 57 3.18 11.51 -15.61
N LEU A 58 3.32 10.36 -16.28
CA LEU A 58 3.73 9.11 -15.65
C LEU A 58 5.15 9.15 -15.05
N PRO A 59 6.20 9.61 -15.77
CA PRO A 59 7.53 9.76 -15.17
C PRO A 59 7.56 10.79 -14.04
N GLU A 60 6.84 11.91 -14.17
CA GLU A 60 6.82 12.95 -13.13
C GLU A 60 6.13 12.48 -11.84
N SER A 61 5.00 11.78 -11.97
CA SER A 61 4.26 11.23 -10.84
C SER A 61 4.86 9.96 -10.24
N CYS A 62 5.97 9.43 -10.79
CA CYS A 62 6.59 8.17 -10.32
C CYS A 62 6.87 8.20 -8.81
N GLY A 63 7.38 9.32 -8.30
CA GLY A 63 7.62 9.51 -6.87
C GLY A 63 6.34 9.35 -6.04
N GLY A 64 5.27 10.04 -6.45
CA GLY A 64 3.96 9.96 -5.81
C GLY A 64 3.34 8.58 -5.89
N ILE A 65 3.44 7.89 -7.05
CA ILE A 65 2.94 6.53 -7.23
C ILE A 65 3.65 5.55 -6.29
N ILE A 66 4.97 5.67 -6.13
CA ILE A 66 5.74 4.81 -5.21
C ILE A 66 5.30 5.05 -3.76
N LEU A 67 5.09 6.30 -3.35
CA LEU A 67 4.55 6.63 -2.03
C LEU A 67 3.15 6.06 -1.84
N GLY A 68 2.30 6.19 -2.85
CA GLY A 68 0.95 5.63 -2.89
C GLY A 68 0.97 4.12 -2.71
N ILE A 69 1.78 3.39 -3.47
CA ILE A 69 1.91 1.93 -3.35
C ILE A 69 2.47 1.53 -1.97
N THR A 70 3.47 2.26 -1.46
CA THR A 70 4.04 2.01 -0.13
C THR A 70 2.96 2.15 0.95
N THR A 71 2.18 3.24 0.89
CA THR A 71 1.09 3.53 1.82
C THR A 71 -0.05 2.51 1.68
N GLY A 72 -0.35 2.11 0.44
CA GLY A 72 -1.25 1.02 0.08
C GLY A 72 -0.87 -0.30 0.75
N THR A 73 0.41 -0.64 0.68
CA THR A 73 0.97 -1.87 1.25
C THR A 73 0.91 -1.87 2.78
N VAL A 74 1.21 -0.73 3.41
CA VAL A 74 1.06 -0.57 4.87
C VAL A 74 -0.42 -0.68 5.27
N GLY A 75 -1.33 -0.10 4.50
CA GLY A 75 -2.77 -0.26 4.70
C GLY A 75 -3.22 -1.71 4.57
N LEU A 76 -2.70 -2.44 3.58
CA LEU A 76 -2.92 -3.88 3.42
C LEU A 76 -2.43 -4.68 4.62
N LEU A 77 -1.24 -4.38 5.15
CA LEU A 77 -0.74 -5.03 6.36
C LEU A 77 -1.72 -4.86 7.52
N GLY A 78 -2.26 -3.65 7.72
CA GLY A 78 -3.31 -3.42 8.71
C GLY A 78 -4.59 -4.22 8.44
N ALA A 79 -5.03 -4.27 7.19
CA ALA A 79 -6.20 -5.06 6.78
C ALA A 79 -5.99 -6.57 7.01
N THR A 80 -4.79 -7.10 6.76
CA THR A 80 -4.45 -8.51 7.05
C THR A 80 -4.41 -8.79 8.55
N ALA A 81 -4.03 -7.82 9.37
CA ALA A 81 -4.06 -7.96 10.83
C ALA A 81 -5.51 -8.08 11.33
N MET A 82 -6.42 -7.27 10.81
CA MET A 82 -7.86 -7.39 11.09
C MET A 82 -8.44 -8.70 10.54
N ALA A 83 -8.01 -9.13 9.35
CA ALA A 83 -8.43 -10.42 8.77
C ALA A 83 -7.99 -11.62 9.63
N GLY A 84 -6.84 -11.53 10.31
CA GLY A 84 -6.39 -12.54 11.27
C GLY A 84 -7.40 -12.79 12.41
N ALA A 85 -8.09 -11.75 12.87
CA ALA A 85 -9.10 -11.87 13.93
C ALA A 85 -10.35 -12.68 13.53
N VAL A 86 -10.66 -12.74 12.24
CA VAL A 86 -11.79 -13.50 11.69
C VAL A 86 -11.36 -14.85 11.11
N GLY A 87 -10.17 -15.34 11.47
CA GLY A 87 -9.65 -16.62 10.97
C GLY A 87 -9.13 -16.56 9.53
N GLY A 88 -8.84 -15.37 9.01
CA GLY A 88 -8.21 -15.16 7.71
C GLY A 88 -6.70 -15.43 7.71
N GLY A 89 -6.08 -15.70 8.86
CA GLY A 89 -4.64 -15.88 9.00
C GLY A 89 -3.86 -14.56 8.87
N GLY A 90 -2.53 -14.68 8.75
CA GLY A 90 -1.64 -13.53 8.58
C GLY A 90 -1.10 -12.96 9.88
N VAL A 91 -0.61 -11.72 9.85
CA VAL A 91 0.17 -11.16 10.97
C VAL A 91 -0.67 -10.94 12.24
N GLY A 92 -1.98 -10.69 12.07
CA GLY A 92 -2.91 -10.56 13.20
C GLY A 92 -3.25 -11.87 13.89
N ASP A 93 -3.27 -12.98 13.15
CA ASP A 93 -3.50 -14.32 13.71
C ASP A 93 -2.34 -14.75 14.63
N LEU A 94 -1.11 -14.43 14.24
CA LEU A 94 0.08 -14.62 15.08
C LEU A 94 0.00 -13.80 16.37
N ALA A 95 -0.38 -12.53 16.28
CA ALA A 95 -0.51 -11.66 17.45
C ALA A 95 -1.63 -12.10 18.41
N LEU A 96 -2.76 -12.56 17.87
CA LEU A 96 -3.89 -13.04 18.66
C LEU A 96 -3.58 -14.37 19.35
N THR A 97 -3.04 -15.33 18.61
CA THR A 97 -2.81 -16.69 19.11
C THR A 97 -1.66 -16.74 20.12
N TYR A 98 -0.54 -16.05 19.85
CA TYR A 98 0.65 -16.11 20.71
C TYR A 98 0.74 -15.00 21.77
N GLY A 99 0.10 -13.85 21.52
CA GLY A 99 0.09 -12.73 22.47
C GLY A 99 -1.17 -12.71 23.34
N TYR A 100 -2.32 -12.44 22.70
CA TYR A 100 -3.56 -12.13 23.41
C TYR A 100 -4.19 -13.35 24.10
N GLN A 101 -4.37 -14.47 23.39
CA GLN A 101 -5.02 -15.67 23.94
C GLN A 101 -4.24 -16.33 25.08
N ARG A 102 -2.91 -16.12 25.11
CA ARG A 102 -2.02 -16.61 26.17
C ARG A 102 -1.93 -15.67 27.37
N PHE A 103 -2.61 -14.51 27.34
CA PHE A 103 -2.50 -13.43 28.34
C PHE A 103 -1.05 -13.06 28.70
N ASN A 104 -0.12 -13.25 27.76
CA ASN A 104 1.29 -12.99 27.98
C ASN A 104 1.60 -11.57 27.51
N THR A 105 1.36 -10.60 28.39
CA THR A 105 1.59 -9.16 28.17
C THR A 105 2.99 -8.84 27.63
N PRO A 106 4.08 -9.47 28.12
CA PRO A 106 5.42 -9.32 27.55
C PRO A 106 5.52 -9.72 26.07
N LEU A 107 4.96 -10.88 25.70
CA LEU A 107 4.99 -11.36 24.32
C LEU A 107 4.12 -10.51 23.40
N MET A 108 2.91 -10.14 23.85
CA MET A 108 2.02 -9.25 23.10
C MET A 108 2.73 -7.92 22.77
N THR A 109 3.38 -7.29 23.76
CA THR A 109 4.09 -6.02 23.57
C THR A 109 5.25 -6.18 22.58
N SER A 110 5.99 -7.29 22.68
CA SER A 110 7.11 -7.60 21.78
C SER A 110 6.65 -7.75 20.32
N THR A 111 5.54 -8.45 20.09
CA THR A 111 4.97 -8.61 18.74
C THR A 111 4.53 -7.28 18.13
N VAL A 112 3.93 -6.38 18.92
CA VAL A 112 3.54 -5.04 18.46
C VAL A 112 4.77 -4.22 18.08
N ILE A 113 5.83 -4.23 18.89
CA ILE A 113 7.08 -3.51 18.60
C ILE A 113 7.71 -3.99 17.29
N ILE A 114 7.78 -5.31 17.08
CA ILE A 114 8.32 -5.91 15.85
C ILE A 114 7.51 -5.45 14.62
N LEU A 115 6.18 -5.45 14.73
CA LEU A 115 5.28 -4.97 13.69
C LEU A 115 5.52 -3.48 13.36
N ILE A 116 5.66 -2.64 14.38
CA ILE A 116 5.96 -1.21 14.20
C ILE A 116 7.28 -1.04 13.46
N ILE A 117 8.35 -1.74 13.88
CA ILE A 117 9.65 -1.68 13.22
C ILE A 117 9.54 -2.12 11.75
N PHE A 118 8.79 -3.19 11.48
CA PHE A 118 8.59 -3.70 10.13
C PHE A 118 7.87 -2.69 9.22
N VAL A 119 6.78 -2.09 9.71
CA VAL A 119 6.06 -1.04 8.98
C VAL A 119 6.96 0.17 8.72
N GLN A 120 7.74 0.59 9.72
CA GLN A 120 8.67 1.70 9.59
C GLN A 120 9.77 1.41 8.56
N LEU A 121 10.27 0.16 8.48
CA LEU A 121 11.24 -0.24 7.45
C LEU A 121 10.65 -0.13 6.05
N ILE A 122 9.43 -0.64 5.84
CA ILE A 122 8.74 -0.54 4.53
C ILE A 122 8.55 0.92 4.14
N GLN A 123 8.07 1.74 5.08
CA GLN A 123 7.84 3.16 4.83
C GLN A 123 9.14 3.90 4.53
N ALA A 124 10.21 3.65 5.30
CA ALA A 124 11.52 4.25 5.06
C ALA A 124 12.11 3.89 3.70
N ILE A 125 11.98 2.63 3.27
CA ILE A 125 12.43 2.17 1.95
C ILE A 125 11.59 2.85 0.85
N GLY A 126 10.26 2.87 1.00
CA GLY A 126 9.35 3.48 0.04
C GLY A 126 9.58 4.98 -0.11
N SER A 127 9.72 5.72 0.99
CA SER A 127 10.02 7.16 0.95
C SER A 127 11.39 7.47 0.33
N ARG A 128 12.40 6.64 0.59
CA ARG A 128 13.73 6.79 -0.05
C ARG A 128 13.67 6.50 -1.55
N ALA A 129 12.95 5.46 -1.96
CA ALA A 129 12.76 5.12 -3.37
C ALA A 129 11.99 6.22 -4.12
N ALA A 130 10.93 6.75 -3.50
CA ALA A 130 10.16 7.87 -4.06
C ALA A 130 11.02 9.12 -4.24
N LYS A 131 11.83 9.49 -3.25
CA LYS A 131 12.72 10.65 -3.33
C LYS A 131 13.81 10.51 -4.40
N LYS A 132 14.20 9.28 -4.74
CA LYS A 132 15.17 9.01 -5.81
C LYS A 132 14.56 9.18 -7.20
N ASN A 133 13.27 8.84 -7.35
CA ASN A 133 12.56 8.81 -8.63
C ASN A 133 11.69 10.06 -8.90
N GLY A 134 11.37 10.87 -7.88
CA GLY A 134 10.72 12.17 -8.03
C GLY A 134 11.73 13.30 -8.22
N LYS A 135 12.69 13.11 -9.11
CA LYS A 135 13.79 14.04 -9.40
C LYS A 135 13.79 14.44 -10.86
#